data_AF-A0A2K8QHW1-F1
#
_entry.id   AF-A0A2K8QHW1-F1
#
_cell.length_a   1.000
_cell.length_b   1.000
_cell.length_c   1.000
_cell.angle_alpha   90.00
_cell.angle_beta   90.00
_cell.angle_gamma   90.00
#
_symmetry.space_group_name_H-M   'P 1'
#
loop_
_entity.id
_entity.type
_entity.pdbx_description
1 polymer ?
#
loop_
_entity_poly.entity_id
_entity_poly.type
_entity_poly.pdbx_seq_one_letter_code
_entity_poly.pdbx_strand_id
1 'polypeptide(L)'
;MYSEILGLSKSALYGMIVEGVISEARASSADKMNGVYERFCLLMDANQLSVIQQAQLLAPFGISSSALSNAERTLDLLNMQVLRQLADWFGVDVEWLCCESNYPISGIRPFNGDGVECDSEIVFFRCNESYLMSGVFTRTWRFIQNVPIPYIKVYMKGITSDLNLQHYHAVNVNNGGVKYFLFSEKQVESLLLGSVLPIMIIDNPIKEYADYSAFISGLE
;
A
#
# COMPACT_ATOMS: atom_id res chain seq x y z
N MET A 1 -29.31 -6.85 1.72
CA MET A 1 -28.51 -6.01 2.65
C MET A 1 -27.56 -6.92 3.45
N TYR A 2 -26.26 -6.73 3.22
CA TYR A 2 -25.05 -7.39 3.74
C TYR A 2 -24.68 -8.85 3.42
N SER A 3 -25.59 -9.73 2.99
CA SER A 3 -25.19 -11.13 2.65
C SER A 3 -25.19 -11.53 1.18
N GLU A 4 -25.52 -10.61 0.27
CA GLU A 4 -25.46 -10.87 -1.18
C GLU A 4 -24.30 -10.13 -1.88
N ILE A 5 -23.55 -9.28 -1.15
CA ILE A 5 -22.53 -8.41 -1.77
C ILE A 5 -21.14 -9.07 -1.83
N LEU A 6 -20.91 -10.21 -1.16
CA LEU A 6 -19.59 -10.86 -1.14
C LEU A 6 -19.54 -12.27 -1.75
N GLY A 7 -20.66 -12.87 -2.16
CA GLY A 7 -20.66 -14.27 -2.64
C GLY A 7 -20.14 -15.30 -1.61
N LEU A 8 -19.87 -14.89 -0.38
CA LEU A 8 -19.36 -15.69 0.72
C LEU A 8 -20.49 -15.98 1.69
N SER A 9 -20.54 -17.22 2.20
CA SER A 9 -21.57 -17.60 3.17
C SER A 9 -21.43 -16.78 4.45
N LYS A 10 -22.56 -16.52 5.12
CA LYS A 10 -22.56 -15.85 6.44
C LYS A 10 -21.65 -16.55 7.44
N SER A 11 -21.46 -17.86 7.32
CA SER A 11 -20.53 -18.65 8.14
C SER A 11 -19.05 -18.32 7.90
N ALA A 12 -18.64 -17.96 6.67
CA ALA A 12 -17.26 -17.56 6.37
C ALA A 12 -16.91 -16.19 7.00
N LEU A 13 -17.87 -15.27 7.02
CA LEU A 13 -17.72 -13.97 7.70
C LEU A 13 -17.63 -14.12 9.23
N TYR A 14 -18.44 -15.01 9.84
CA TYR A 14 -18.32 -15.30 11.27
C TYR A 14 -16.99 -16.00 11.62
N GLY A 15 -16.46 -16.84 10.72
CA GLY A 15 -15.15 -17.46 10.88
C GLY A 15 -14.01 -16.45 10.95
N MET A 16 -13.95 -15.50 10.00
CA MET A 16 -12.92 -14.45 9.96
C MET A 16 -12.95 -13.51 11.18
N ILE A 17 -14.14 -13.20 11.71
CA ILE A 17 -14.26 -12.32 12.88
C ILE A 17 -13.92 -13.08 14.18
N VAL A 18 -14.30 -14.35 14.29
CA VAL A 18 -13.99 -15.19 15.48
C VAL A 18 -12.50 -15.57 15.52
N GLU A 19 -11.86 -15.84 14.38
CA GLU A 19 -10.39 -16.00 14.30
C GLU A 19 -9.65 -14.72 14.66
N GLY A 20 -10.20 -13.55 14.28
CA GLY A 20 -9.65 -12.24 14.61
C GLY A 20 -9.65 -11.88 16.11
N VAL A 21 -10.51 -12.51 16.93
CA VAL A 21 -10.61 -12.21 18.39
C VAL A 21 -9.94 -13.28 19.26
N ILE A 22 -9.73 -14.51 18.76
CA ILE A 22 -9.11 -15.60 19.54
C ILE A 22 -7.57 -15.62 19.40
N SER A 23 -7.01 -15.11 18.31
CA SER A 23 -5.54 -15.12 18.07
C SER A 23 -4.75 -14.10 18.91
N GLU A 24 -5.43 -13.16 19.56
CA GLU A 24 -4.79 -12.04 20.28
C GLU A 24 -4.15 -12.44 21.64
N ALA A 25 -4.27 -13.69 22.09
CA ALA A 25 -3.83 -14.09 23.44
C ALA A 25 -2.75 -15.18 23.55
N ARG A 26 -2.28 -15.80 22.46
CA ARG A 26 -1.17 -16.77 22.49
C ARG A 26 -0.43 -16.86 21.15
N ALA A 27 0.29 -15.80 20.76
CA ALA A 27 1.22 -15.94 19.64
C ALA A 27 2.40 -16.82 20.11
N SER A 28 2.40 -18.10 19.75
CA SER A 28 3.61 -18.91 19.89
C SER A 28 4.69 -18.35 18.96
N SER A 29 5.98 -18.60 19.24
CA SER A 29 7.04 -18.18 18.34
C SER A 29 6.85 -18.73 16.92
N ALA A 30 6.21 -19.90 16.77
CA ALA A 30 5.86 -20.48 15.48
C ALA A 30 4.80 -19.67 14.73
N ASP A 31 3.78 -19.15 15.43
CA ASP A 31 2.73 -18.31 14.82
C ASP A 31 3.32 -16.97 14.33
N LYS A 32 4.24 -16.37 15.10
CA LYS A 32 4.96 -15.17 14.67
C LYS A 32 5.81 -15.45 13.42
N MET A 33 6.54 -16.57 13.39
CA MET A 33 7.36 -16.96 12.24
C MET A 33 6.52 -17.17 10.98
N ASN A 34 5.38 -17.85 11.08
CA ASN A 34 4.45 -17.99 9.96
C ASN A 34 3.91 -16.63 9.49
N GLY A 35 3.59 -15.72 10.41
CA GLY A 35 3.16 -14.37 10.07
C GLY A 35 4.22 -13.56 9.29
N VAL A 36 5.52 -13.73 9.60
CA VAL A 36 6.61 -13.08 8.84
C VAL A 36 6.62 -13.57 7.39
N TYR A 37 6.47 -14.87 7.18
CA TYR A 37 6.39 -15.46 5.84
C TYR A 37 5.14 -14.97 5.08
N GLU A 38 3.98 -14.91 5.73
CA GLU A 38 2.75 -14.39 5.12
C GLU A 38 2.87 -12.93 4.70
N ARG A 39 3.47 -12.07 5.53
CA ARG A 39 3.69 -10.64 5.19
C ARG A 39 4.71 -10.46 4.08
N PHE A 40 5.73 -11.31 4.03
CA PHE A 40 6.65 -11.40 2.91
C PHE A 40 5.90 -11.75 1.61
N CYS A 41 5.07 -12.79 1.60
CA CYS A 41 4.28 -13.18 0.43
C CYS A 41 3.35 -12.04 -0.01
N LEU A 42 2.62 -11.44 0.94
CA LEU A 42 1.75 -10.30 0.66
C LEU A 42 2.51 -9.15 0.00
N LEU A 43 3.73 -8.85 0.46
CA LEU A 43 4.55 -7.80 -0.12
C LEU A 43 4.92 -8.10 -1.58
N MET A 44 5.31 -9.34 -1.88
CA MET A 44 5.66 -9.75 -3.24
C MET A 44 4.44 -9.74 -4.17
N ASP A 45 3.31 -10.27 -3.69
CA ASP A 45 2.08 -10.41 -4.46
C ASP A 45 1.41 -9.05 -4.72
N ALA A 46 1.38 -8.16 -3.71
CA ALA A 46 0.83 -6.82 -3.84
C ALA A 46 1.61 -5.96 -4.87
N ASN A 47 2.90 -6.24 -5.04
CA ASN A 47 3.75 -5.60 -6.05
C ASN A 47 3.84 -6.41 -7.36
N GLN A 48 3.05 -7.49 -7.49
CA GLN A 48 2.94 -8.34 -8.69
C GLN A 48 4.29 -8.88 -9.17
N LEU A 49 5.20 -9.17 -8.24
CA LEU A 49 6.53 -9.66 -8.58
C LEU A 49 6.45 -11.14 -8.96
N SER A 50 6.85 -11.47 -10.19
CA SER A 50 7.01 -12.86 -10.60
C SER A 50 8.08 -13.58 -9.78
N VAL A 51 8.01 -14.91 -9.69
CA VAL A 51 9.02 -15.72 -8.97
C VAL A 51 10.45 -15.45 -9.46
N ILE A 52 10.62 -15.17 -10.75
CA ILE A 52 11.91 -14.80 -11.34
C ILE A 52 12.38 -13.44 -10.80
N GLN A 53 11.51 -12.44 -10.78
CA GLN A 53 11.82 -11.12 -10.22
C GLN A 53 12.09 -11.19 -8.72
N GLN A 54 11.33 -11.99 -7.96
CA GLN A 54 11.59 -12.20 -6.54
C GLN A 54 12.96 -12.82 -6.30
N ALA A 55 13.32 -13.87 -7.05
CA ALA A 55 14.63 -14.52 -6.95
C ALA A 55 15.77 -13.56 -7.36
N GLN A 56 15.55 -12.74 -8.40
CA GLN A 56 16.49 -11.72 -8.82
C GLN A 56 16.68 -10.69 -7.71
N LEU A 57 15.60 -10.11 -7.19
CA LEU A 57 15.59 -9.12 -6.11
C LEU A 57 16.31 -9.61 -4.84
N LEU A 58 16.18 -10.89 -4.50
CA LEU A 58 16.71 -11.47 -3.27
C LEU A 58 18.05 -12.20 -3.45
N ALA A 59 18.59 -12.26 -4.67
CA ALA A 59 19.85 -12.93 -4.97
C ALA A 59 21.04 -12.48 -4.09
N PRO A 60 21.19 -11.18 -3.73
CA PRO A 60 22.28 -10.73 -2.85
C PRO A 60 22.22 -11.33 -1.43
N PHE A 61 21.06 -11.85 -1.02
CA PHE A 61 20.86 -12.51 0.26
C PHE A 61 20.93 -14.03 0.16
N GLY A 62 21.28 -14.58 -1.01
CA GLY A 62 21.36 -16.02 -1.26
C GLY A 62 19.99 -16.71 -1.38
N ILE A 63 18.90 -15.96 -1.54
CA ILE A 63 17.55 -16.51 -1.72
C ILE A 63 17.31 -16.70 -3.21
N SER A 64 17.40 -17.95 -3.66
CA SER A 64 17.15 -18.34 -5.05
C SER A 64 15.69 -18.75 -5.28
N SER A 65 15.31 -18.97 -6.54
CA SER A 65 13.99 -19.52 -6.89
C SER A 65 13.70 -20.87 -6.23
N SER A 66 14.71 -21.72 -6.03
CA SER A 66 14.56 -22.99 -5.31
C SER A 66 14.33 -22.79 -3.81
N ALA A 67 14.87 -21.72 -3.22
CA ALA A 67 14.55 -21.37 -1.84
C ALA A 67 13.11 -20.89 -1.75
N LEU A 68 12.68 -20.00 -2.65
CA LEU A 68 11.31 -19.46 -2.72
C LEU A 68 10.23 -20.52 -2.93
N SER A 69 10.55 -21.64 -3.58
CA SER A 69 9.60 -22.76 -3.72
C SER A 69 9.32 -23.53 -2.42
N ASN A 70 10.04 -23.23 -1.34
CA ASN A 70 9.87 -23.86 -0.03
C ASN A 70 9.71 -22.79 1.05
N ALA A 71 8.55 -22.79 1.71
CA ALA A 71 8.20 -21.80 2.72
C ALA A 71 9.15 -21.81 3.93
N GLU A 72 9.44 -22.99 4.49
CA GLU A 72 10.32 -23.15 5.65
C GLU A 72 11.74 -22.65 5.32
N ARG A 73 12.27 -23.07 4.16
CA ARG A 73 13.60 -22.63 3.71
C ARG A 73 13.66 -21.14 3.43
N THR A 74 12.58 -20.55 2.92
CA THR A 74 12.51 -19.10 2.71
C THR A 74 12.52 -18.38 4.04
N LEU A 75 11.70 -18.83 4.99
CA LEU A 75 11.59 -18.26 6.33
C LEU A 75 12.93 -18.29 7.09
N ASP A 76 13.69 -19.38 6.99
CA ASP A 76 15.04 -19.48 7.57
C ASP A 76 16.01 -18.41 7.04
N LEU A 77 15.78 -17.93 5.80
CA LEU A 77 16.61 -16.92 5.15
C LEU A 77 16.10 -15.49 5.38
N LEU A 78 14.85 -15.30 5.81
CA LEU A 78 14.23 -14.01 6.14
C LEU A 78 14.70 -13.48 7.51
N ASN A 79 16.02 -13.30 7.65
CA ASN A 79 16.61 -12.70 8.84
C ASN A 79 16.40 -11.18 8.88
N MET A 80 16.73 -10.54 10.01
CA MET A 80 16.49 -9.10 10.23
C MET A 80 17.19 -8.19 9.20
N GLN A 81 18.33 -8.60 8.63
CA GLN A 81 18.99 -7.82 7.59
C GLN A 81 18.14 -7.79 6.31
N VAL A 82 17.60 -8.95 5.91
CA VAL A 82 16.72 -9.06 4.74
C VAL A 82 15.42 -8.28 4.97
N LEU A 83 14.78 -8.46 6.13
CA LEU A 83 13.53 -7.78 6.47
C LEU A 83 13.67 -6.26 6.49
N ARG A 84 14.77 -5.72 7.03
CA ARG A 84 15.07 -4.27 6.96
C ARG A 84 15.26 -3.78 5.53
N GLN A 85 15.95 -4.55 4.71
CA GLN A 85 16.16 -4.15 3.33
C GLN A 85 14.84 -4.15 2.54
N LEU A 86 13.98 -5.16 2.76
CA LEU A 86 12.64 -5.19 2.21
C LEU A 86 11.81 -3.98 2.67
N ALA A 87 11.85 -3.66 3.97
CA ALA A 87 11.17 -2.50 4.53
C ALA A 87 11.57 -1.20 3.79
N ASP A 88 12.88 -1.00 3.59
CA ASP A 88 13.41 0.17 2.88
C ASP A 88 13.02 0.21 1.39
N TRP A 89 13.14 -0.92 0.70
CA TRP A 89 12.83 -1.03 -0.72
C TRP A 89 11.37 -0.73 -1.03
N PHE A 90 10.46 -1.30 -0.23
CA PHE A 90 9.01 -1.17 -0.43
C PHE A 90 8.38 -0.01 0.35
N GLY A 91 9.14 0.67 1.22
CA GLY A 91 8.64 1.77 2.03
C GLY A 91 7.61 1.36 3.09
N VAL A 92 7.77 0.16 3.65
CA VAL A 92 6.90 -0.39 4.70
C VAL A 92 7.58 -0.34 6.06
N ASP A 93 6.79 -0.44 7.12
CA ASP A 93 7.29 -0.54 8.49
C ASP A 93 7.96 -1.92 8.70
N VAL A 94 9.19 -1.90 9.20
CA VAL A 94 9.90 -3.14 9.54
C VAL A 94 9.25 -3.86 10.72
N GLU A 95 8.64 -3.14 11.67
CA GLU A 95 7.89 -3.75 12.77
C GLU A 95 6.66 -4.49 12.24
N TRP A 96 6.07 -4.03 11.14
CA TRP A 96 5.06 -4.80 10.44
C TRP A 96 5.67 -6.04 9.78
N LEU A 97 6.78 -5.96 9.05
CA LEU A 97 7.38 -7.19 8.51
C LEU A 97 7.75 -8.22 9.59
N CYS A 98 8.07 -7.76 10.80
CA CYS A 98 8.41 -8.61 11.95
C CYS A 98 7.21 -9.08 12.79
N CYS A 99 5.96 -8.80 12.39
CA CYS A 99 4.76 -9.13 13.17
C CYS A 99 4.67 -8.46 14.55
N GLU A 100 5.32 -7.31 14.74
CA GLU A 100 5.26 -6.50 15.97
C GLU A 100 4.29 -5.31 15.84
N SER A 101 3.97 -4.88 14.62
CA SER A 101 2.95 -3.85 14.32
C SER A 101 1.85 -4.42 13.43
N ASN A 102 0.62 -3.93 13.56
CA ASN A 102 -0.49 -4.28 12.66
C ASN A 102 -0.56 -3.40 11.41
N TYR A 103 0.28 -2.36 11.32
CA TYR A 103 0.19 -1.32 10.31
C TYR A 103 1.40 -1.35 9.37
N PRO A 104 1.26 -1.70 8.08
CA PRO A 104 2.37 -1.72 7.12
C PRO A 104 3.07 -0.37 6.90
N ILE A 105 2.47 0.76 7.29
CA ILE A 105 3.09 2.08 7.12
C ILE A 105 3.02 2.85 8.43
N SER A 106 4.17 3.35 8.88
CA SER A 106 4.27 4.21 10.05
C SER A 106 3.85 5.64 9.70
N GLY A 107 2.57 5.95 9.92
CA GLY A 107 2.03 7.30 9.94
C GLY A 107 1.93 7.99 8.57
N ILE A 108 0.72 8.41 8.23
CA ILE A 108 0.53 9.31 7.09
C ILE A 108 1.18 10.66 7.38
N ARG A 109 1.95 11.15 6.39
CA ARG A 109 2.59 12.46 6.50
C ARG A 109 1.60 13.58 6.14
N PRO A 110 1.60 14.70 6.89
CA PRO A 110 0.90 15.89 6.46
C PRO A 110 1.50 16.37 5.13
N PHE A 111 0.63 16.77 4.20
CA PHE A 111 1.07 17.29 2.92
C PHE A 111 1.58 18.74 3.06
N ASN A 112 2.89 18.92 3.03
CA ASN A 112 3.53 20.24 3.12
C ASN A 112 4.07 20.75 1.77
N GLY A 113 3.86 20.03 0.67
CA GLY A 113 4.37 20.39 -0.66
C GLY A 113 5.87 20.12 -0.88
N ASP A 114 6.65 19.98 0.20
CA ASP A 114 8.07 19.64 0.14
C ASP A 114 8.27 18.14 -0.06
N GLY A 115 9.01 17.75 -1.11
CA GLY A 115 9.53 16.38 -1.28
C GLY A 115 8.90 15.53 -2.38
N VAL A 116 8.25 16.15 -3.36
CA VAL A 116 7.83 15.44 -4.58
C VAL A 116 8.96 15.48 -5.61
N GLU A 117 9.36 14.28 -6.02
CA GLU A 117 10.47 14.07 -6.94
C GLU A 117 10.00 14.36 -8.37
N CYS A 118 10.88 14.93 -9.21
CA CYS A 118 10.54 15.45 -10.55
C CYS A 118 10.00 14.40 -11.53
N ASP A 119 10.13 13.11 -11.24
CA ASP A 119 9.68 11.99 -12.07
C ASP A 119 8.57 11.16 -11.40
N SER A 120 7.85 11.76 -10.44
CA SER A 120 6.75 11.07 -9.74
C SER A 120 5.45 11.17 -10.52
N GLU A 121 4.73 10.05 -10.64
CA GLU A 121 3.30 10.11 -10.93
C GLU A 121 2.60 10.70 -9.70
N ILE A 122 1.77 11.72 -9.92
CA ILE A 122 1.03 12.39 -8.86
C ILE A 122 -0.44 12.08 -9.04
N VAL A 123 -1.06 11.63 -7.98
CA VAL A 123 -2.49 11.35 -8.01
C VAL A 123 -3.19 12.05 -6.88
N PHE A 124 -4.10 12.90 -7.30
CA PHE A 124 -5.06 13.54 -6.43
C PHE A 124 -6.21 12.56 -6.20
N PHE A 125 -6.64 12.44 -4.96
CA PHE A 125 -7.80 11.62 -4.66
C PHE A 125 -8.72 12.29 -3.67
N ARG A 126 -9.99 11.86 -3.71
CA ARG A 126 -11.00 12.23 -2.71
C ARG A 126 -11.76 11.02 -2.22
N CYS A 127 -12.24 11.13 -0.99
CA CYS A 127 -13.32 10.30 -0.46
C CYS A 127 -14.64 10.94 -0.87
N ASN A 128 -15.55 10.14 -1.45
CA ASN A 128 -16.95 10.48 -1.77
C ASN A 128 -17.17 11.79 -2.57
N GLU A 129 -18.43 12.07 -2.91
CA GLU A 129 -18.80 13.33 -3.59
C GLU A 129 -18.91 14.53 -2.63
N SER A 130 -18.85 14.32 -1.30
CA SER A 130 -19.04 15.38 -0.30
C SER A 130 -17.75 16.11 0.10
N TYR A 131 -16.64 15.88 -0.61
CA TYR A 131 -15.37 16.62 -0.49
C TYR A 131 -14.72 16.56 0.91
N LEU A 132 -15.16 15.64 1.77
CA LEU A 132 -14.79 15.62 3.18
C LEU A 132 -13.33 15.18 3.42
N MET A 133 -12.69 14.49 2.48
CA MET A 133 -11.27 14.16 2.58
C MET A 133 -10.64 14.15 1.19
N SER A 134 -9.56 14.90 1.02
CA SER A 134 -8.73 14.86 -0.18
C SER A 134 -7.26 14.66 0.18
N GLY A 135 -6.54 14.02 -0.72
CA GLY A 135 -5.14 13.68 -0.51
C GLY A 135 -4.39 13.62 -1.83
N VAL A 136 -3.09 13.44 -1.69
CA VAL A 136 -2.18 13.24 -2.80
C VAL A 136 -1.29 12.07 -2.46
N PHE A 137 -1.07 11.16 -3.41
CA PHE A 137 0.07 10.27 -3.32
C PHE A 137 1.02 10.53 -4.48
N THR A 138 2.29 10.21 -4.23
CA THR A 138 3.31 10.16 -5.28
C THR A 138 3.74 8.73 -5.47
N ARG A 139 3.81 8.29 -6.72
CA ARG A 139 4.38 7.00 -7.09
C ARG A 139 5.64 7.22 -7.90
N THR A 140 6.74 6.65 -7.43
CA THR A 140 8.04 6.62 -8.10
C THR A 140 8.45 5.18 -8.32
N TRP A 141 9.31 4.92 -9.30
CA TRP A 141 9.81 3.57 -9.57
C TRP A 141 11.28 3.46 -9.18
N ARG A 142 11.58 2.58 -8.23
CA ARG A 142 12.94 2.22 -7.84
C ARG A 142 13.36 0.97 -8.60
N PHE A 143 14.46 1.03 -9.33
CA PHE A 143 15.01 -0.12 -10.02
C PHE A 143 16.04 -0.81 -9.14
N ILE A 144 15.60 -1.82 -8.39
CA ILE A 144 16.47 -2.60 -7.52
C ILE A 144 16.84 -3.87 -8.28
N GLN A 145 18.12 -3.97 -8.66
CA GLN A 145 18.61 -5.12 -9.43
C GLN A 145 17.78 -5.34 -10.70
N ASN A 146 17.43 -4.27 -11.41
CA ASN A 146 16.55 -4.26 -12.60
C ASN A 146 15.11 -4.72 -12.34
N VAL A 147 14.70 -4.92 -11.09
CA VAL A 147 13.29 -5.15 -10.73
C VAL A 147 12.66 -3.79 -10.40
N PRO A 148 11.61 -3.38 -11.12
CA PRO A 148 10.92 -2.13 -10.84
C PRO A 148 10.03 -2.32 -9.60
N ILE A 149 10.35 -1.59 -8.53
CA ILE A 149 9.58 -1.57 -7.28
C ILE A 149 8.89 -0.22 -7.15
N PRO A 150 7.56 -0.16 -7.09
CA PRO A 150 6.85 1.08 -6.88
C PRO A 150 7.07 1.55 -5.44
N TYR A 151 7.56 2.78 -5.29
CA TYR A 151 7.68 3.44 -4.00
C TYR A 151 6.61 4.53 -3.90
N ILE A 152 5.64 4.28 -3.02
CA ILE A 152 4.45 5.12 -2.88
C ILE A 152 4.53 5.88 -1.56
N LYS A 153 4.47 7.20 -1.64
CA LYS A 153 4.30 8.07 -0.48
C LYS A 153 2.88 8.61 -0.49
N VAL A 154 2.15 8.40 0.61
CA VAL A 154 0.80 8.92 0.80
C VAL A 154 0.86 10.17 1.66
N TYR A 155 0.27 11.25 1.16
CA TYR A 155 0.17 12.51 1.85
C TYR A 155 -1.28 12.92 1.98
N MET A 156 -1.69 13.32 3.18
CA MET A 156 -3.05 13.77 3.43
C MET A 156 -3.08 15.26 3.71
N LYS A 157 -4.16 15.91 3.25
CA LYS A 157 -4.51 17.26 3.65
C LYS A 157 -5.88 17.23 4.31
N GLY A 158 -5.95 17.75 5.54
CA GLY A 158 -7.22 17.96 6.22
C GLY A 158 -8.08 19.00 5.50
N ILE A 159 -9.40 18.89 5.71
CA ILE A 159 -10.47 19.79 5.21
C ILE A 159 -10.11 21.24 5.50
N THR A 160 -9.46 21.96 4.57
CA THR A 160 -9.59 23.42 4.39
C THR A 160 -8.64 23.94 3.31
N SER A 161 -9.25 24.60 2.32
CA SER A 161 -8.70 25.35 1.17
C SER A 161 -8.21 24.52 -0.03
N ASP A 162 -9.07 24.47 -1.06
CA ASP A 162 -8.78 24.08 -2.45
C ASP A 162 -7.59 24.83 -3.06
N LEU A 163 -7.25 26.01 -2.52
CA LEU A 163 -6.18 26.89 -2.98
C LEU A 163 -4.80 26.21 -3.06
N ASN A 164 -4.44 25.31 -2.14
CA ASN A 164 -3.15 24.61 -2.24
C ASN A 164 -3.18 23.45 -3.22
N LEU A 165 -4.32 22.78 -3.43
CA LEU A 165 -4.42 21.71 -4.43
C LEU A 165 -4.34 22.28 -5.84
N GLN A 166 -4.99 23.43 -6.08
CA GLN A 166 -4.86 24.17 -7.33
C GLN A 166 -3.43 24.63 -7.61
N HIS A 167 -2.78 25.24 -6.61
CA HIS A 167 -1.38 25.64 -6.72
C HIS A 167 -0.49 24.43 -7.01
N TYR A 168 -0.70 23.32 -6.32
CA TYR A 168 0.10 22.11 -6.47
C TYR A 168 -0.12 21.40 -7.81
N HIS A 169 -1.37 21.34 -8.27
CA HIS A 169 -1.72 20.92 -9.61
C HIS A 169 -0.98 21.77 -10.66
N ALA A 170 -1.04 23.10 -10.53
CA ALA A 170 -0.41 24.02 -11.48
C ALA A 170 1.12 23.87 -11.52
N VAL A 171 1.75 23.57 -10.39
CA VAL A 171 3.21 23.35 -10.31
C VAL A 171 3.62 22.01 -10.94
N ASN A 172 2.78 20.98 -10.86
CA ASN A 172 3.18 19.61 -11.21
C ASN A 172 2.50 19.00 -12.44
N VAL A 173 1.57 19.69 -13.09
CA VAL A 173 0.98 19.24 -14.37
C VAL A 173 2.03 18.91 -15.43
N ASN A 174 3.19 19.55 -15.35
CA ASN A 174 4.28 19.36 -16.30
C ASN A 174 5.23 18.19 -15.95
N ASN A 175 5.07 17.55 -14.78
CA ASN A 175 6.01 16.55 -14.22
C ASN A 175 5.64 15.08 -14.52
N GLY A 176 4.92 14.80 -15.61
CA GLY A 176 4.84 13.42 -16.13
C GLY A 176 3.68 12.55 -15.62
N GLY A 177 2.46 13.09 -15.63
CA GLY A 177 1.22 12.30 -15.50
C GLY A 177 0.51 12.54 -14.17
N VAL A 178 -0.39 13.53 -14.18
CA VAL A 178 -1.28 13.78 -13.06
C VAL A 178 -2.58 13.02 -13.27
N LYS A 179 -3.04 12.30 -12.24
CA LYS A 179 -4.35 11.61 -12.25
C LYS A 179 -5.24 12.08 -11.12
N TYR A 180 -6.54 11.83 -11.28
CA TYR A 180 -7.57 12.26 -10.34
C TYR A 180 -8.52 11.11 -10.05
N PHE A 181 -8.54 10.61 -8.82
CA PHE A 181 -9.27 9.41 -8.45
C PHE A 181 -10.34 9.66 -7.38
N LEU A 182 -11.41 8.89 -7.48
CA LEU A 182 -12.39 8.69 -6.41
C LEU A 182 -12.12 7.35 -5.73
N PHE A 183 -12.02 7.36 -4.40
CA PHE A 183 -11.98 6.14 -3.58
C PHE A 183 -13.20 6.05 -2.68
N SER A 184 -13.53 4.82 -2.26
CA SER A 184 -14.53 4.59 -1.21
C SER A 184 -14.04 5.13 0.13
N GLU A 185 -14.98 5.43 1.02
CA GLU A 185 -14.68 5.77 2.41
C GLU A 185 -13.81 4.71 3.07
N LYS A 186 -14.15 3.43 2.92
CA LYS A 186 -13.35 2.32 3.47
C LYS A 186 -11.91 2.27 2.93
N GLN A 187 -11.70 2.54 1.64
CA GLN A 187 -10.35 2.60 1.06
C GLN A 187 -9.55 3.74 1.69
N VAL A 188 -10.14 4.94 1.78
CA VAL A 188 -9.49 6.10 2.37
C VAL A 188 -9.23 5.90 3.86
N GLU A 189 -10.18 5.35 4.61
CA GLU A 189 -10.01 4.98 6.03
C GLU A 189 -8.88 3.96 6.23
N SER A 190 -8.80 2.94 5.38
CA SER A 190 -7.74 1.92 5.48
C SER A 190 -6.35 2.52 5.18
N LEU A 191 -6.26 3.43 4.21
CA LEU A 191 -5.04 4.21 3.99
C LEU A 191 -4.72 5.08 5.20
N LEU A 192 -5.71 5.80 5.75
CA LEU A 192 -5.59 6.70 6.90
C LEU A 192 -5.06 6.01 8.15
N LEU A 193 -5.59 4.82 8.42
CA LEU A 193 -5.16 4.00 9.54
C LEU A 193 -3.81 3.31 9.26
N GLY A 194 -3.30 3.36 8.03
CA GLY A 194 -2.10 2.65 7.62
C GLY A 194 -2.29 1.13 7.68
N SER A 195 -3.52 0.63 7.60
CA SER A 195 -3.86 -0.80 7.76
C SER A 195 -3.70 -1.63 6.48
N VAL A 196 -3.26 -1.00 5.39
CA VAL A 196 -3.15 -1.58 4.05
C VAL A 196 -1.92 -1.01 3.32
N LEU A 197 -1.33 -1.81 2.44
CA LEU A 197 -0.29 -1.32 1.53
C LEU A 197 -0.92 -0.39 0.49
N PRO A 198 -0.39 0.82 0.24
CA PRO A 198 -0.96 1.77 -0.71
C PRO A 198 -1.12 1.19 -2.11
N ILE A 199 -0.17 0.38 -2.56
CA ILE A 199 -0.20 -0.29 -3.88
C ILE A 199 -1.46 -1.14 -4.08
N MET A 200 -2.05 -1.68 -3.01
CA MET A 200 -3.26 -2.50 -3.10
C MET A 200 -4.51 -1.66 -3.42
N ILE A 201 -4.48 -0.36 -3.13
CA ILE A 201 -5.62 0.54 -3.34
C ILE A 201 -5.41 1.43 -4.57
N ILE A 202 -4.18 1.84 -4.80
CA ILE A 202 -3.81 2.92 -5.72
C ILE A 202 -4.29 2.71 -7.16
N ASP A 203 -4.27 1.46 -7.62
CA ASP A 203 -4.64 1.06 -8.99
C ASP A 203 -6.09 0.53 -9.06
N ASN A 204 -6.83 0.66 -7.96
CA ASN A 204 -8.22 0.22 -7.85
C ASN A 204 -9.16 1.38 -7.43
N PRO A 205 -9.15 2.53 -8.15
CA PRO A 205 -10.09 3.60 -7.86
C PRO A 205 -11.53 3.17 -8.20
N ILE A 206 -12.51 3.77 -7.52
CA ILE A 206 -13.92 3.67 -7.94
C ILE A 206 -14.09 4.32 -9.32
N LYS A 207 -13.44 5.48 -9.50
CA LYS A 207 -13.55 6.30 -10.71
C LYS A 207 -12.26 7.09 -10.93
N GLU A 208 -11.86 7.23 -12.19
CA GLU A 208 -10.84 8.17 -12.65
C GLU A 208 -11.54 9.34 -13.37
N TYR A 209 -11.18 10.58 -13.02
CA TYR A 209 -11.65 11.78 -13.70
C TYR A 209 -10.68 12.16 -14.81
N ALA A 210 -11.22 12.67 -15.92
CA ALA A 210 -10.43 13.05 -17.09
C ALA A 210 -9.46 14.21 -16.80
N ASP A 211 -9.86 15.16 -15.94
CA ASP A 211 -9.07 16.32 -15.58
C ASP A 211 -9.41 16.88 -14.19
N TYR A 212 -8.66 17.91 -13.79
CA TYR A 212 -8.83 18.58 -12.51
C TYR A 212 -10.19 19.30 -12.39
N SER A 213 -10.75 19.81 -13.49
CA SER A 213 -12.06 20.49 -13.46
C SER A 213 -13.17 19.49 -13.15
N ALA A 214 -13.19 18.34 -13.81
CA ALA A 214 -14.11 17.24 -13.53
C ALA A 214 -13.92 16.68 -12.10
N PHE A 215 -12.68 16.61 -11.64
CA PHE A 215 -12.36 16.22 -10.27
C PHE A 215 -12.95 17.19 -9.24
N ILE A 216 -12.83 18.50 -9.43
CA ILE A 216 -13.36 19.50 -8.49
C ILE A 216 -14.88 19.65 -8.60
N SER A 217 -15.49 19.46 -9.77
CA SER A 217 -16.93 19.62 -9.93
C SER A 217 -17.74 18.43 -9.41
N GLY A 218 -17.15 17.22 -9.40
CA GLY A 218 -17.92 16.00 -9.09
C GLY A 218 -18.79 15.50 -10.24
N LEU A 219 -18.82 16.23 -11.35
CA LEU A 219 -19.64 15.94 -12.52
C LEU A 219 -18.74 15.48 -13.67
N GLU A 220 -19.30 14.63 -14.56
CA GLU A 220 -18.65 14.20 -15.81
C GLU A 220 -18.52 15.33 -16.83
#